data_AF-Q31IQ9-F1
#
_entry.id   AF-Q31IQ9-F1
#
_cell.length_a   1.000
_cell.length_b   1.000
_cell.length_c   1.000
_cell.angle_alpha   90.00
_cell.angle_beta   90.00
_cell.angle_gamma   90.00
#
_symmetry.space_group_name_H-M   'P 1'
#
loop_
_entity.id
_entity.type
_entity.pdbx_description
1 polymer ?
#
loop_
_entity_poly.entity_id
_entity_poly.type
_entity_poly.pdbx_seq_one_letter_code
_entity_poly.pdbx_strand_id
1 'polypeptide(L)'
;MSKEEIDFWLGVTAIVSSSIVMIGGGLLVYDRLKAKEQGFGPSSLKALGIILFLPALIIIGVAVADFKSETIAALLGTVAGYVLSHSKKDSE
;
A
#
# COMPACT_ATOMS: atom_id res chain seq x y z
N MET A 1 2.19 4.22 31.88
CA MET A 1 1.54 3.60 30.71
C MET A 1 1.89 2.12 30.74
N SER A 2 0.88 1.25 30.76
CA SER A 2 1.07 -0.21 30.72
C SER A 2 1.53 -0.64 29.31
N LYS A 3 2.06 -1.86 29.17
CA LYS A 3 2.42 -2.42 27.85
C LYS A 3 1.21 -2.49 26.92
N GLU A 4 0.06 -2.89 27.47
CA GLU A 4 -1.21 -2.98 26.74
C GLU A 4 -1.67 -1.61 26.21
N GLU A 5 -1.51 -0.54 26.99
CA GLU A 5 -1.80 0.82 26.54
C GLU A 5 -0.88 1.25 25.40
N ILE A 6 0.41 0.92 25.46
CA ILE A 6 1.38 1.24 24.40
C ILE A 6 1.00 0.53 23.09
N ASP A 7 0.74 -0.79 23.16
CA ASP A 7 0.41 -1.60 21.98
C ASP A 7 -0.90 -1.11 21.33
N PHE A 8 -1.88 -0.72 22.15
CA PHE A 8 -3.12 -0.10 21.67
C PHE A 8 -2.86 1.21 20.90
N TRP A 9 -2.09 2.15 21.49
CA TRP A 9 -1.79 3.42 20.83
C TRP A 9 -0.94 3.25 19.56
N LEU A 10 -0.02 2.29 19.55
CA LEU A 10 0.74 1.92 18.36
C LEU A 10 -0.17 1.41 17.24
N GLY A 11 -1.11 0.51 17.56
CA GLY A 11 -2.10 0.02 16.60
C GLY A 11 -2.96 1.14 16.02
N VAL A 12 -3.52 2.00 16.88
CA VAL A 12 -4.32 3.17 16.45
C VAL A 12 -3.50 4.09 15.54
N THR A 13 -2.27 4.42 15.93
CA THR A 13 -1.40 5.32 15.16
C THR A 13 -1.02 4.71 13.82
N ALA A 14 -0.72 3.41 13.77
CA ALA A 14 -0.42 2.70 12.54
C ALA A 14 -1.62 2.71 11.57
N ILE A 15 -2.83 2.49 12.07
CA ILE A 15 -4.05 2.50 11.24
C ILE A 15 -4.35 3.90 10.69
N VAL A 16 -4.28 4.92 11.54
CA VAL A 16 -4.55 6.31 11.14
C VAL A 16 -3.52 6.78 10.13
N SER A 17 -2.22 6.58 10.40
CA SER A 17 -1.15 6.97 9.48
C SER A 17 -1.25 6.23 8.14
N SER A 18 -1.53 4.92 8.16
CA SER A 18 -1.72 4.12 6.94
C SER A 18 -2.89 4.64 6.10
N SER A 19 -4.00 4.99 6.74
CA SER A 19 -5.18 5.55 6.07
C SER A 19 -4.89 6.92 5.44
N ILE A 20 -4.14 7.78 6.14
CA ILE A 20 -3.69 9.07 5.61
C ILE A 20 -2.80 8.88 4.38
N VAL A 21 -1.87 7.92 4.42
CA VAL A 21 -1.00 7.60 3.28
C VAL A 21 -1.80 7.09 2.08
N MET A 22 -2.79 6.23 2.28
CA MET A 22 -3.65 5.73 1.20
C MET A 22 -4.42 6.86 0.52
N ILE A 23 -5.07 7.72 1.31
CA ILE A 23 -5.85 8.84 0.78
C ILE A 23 -4.93 9.87 0.13
N GLY A 24 -3.88 10.30 0.83
CA GLY A 24 -2.93 11.30 0.35
C GLY A 24 -2.20 10.84 -0.91
N GLY A 25 -1.73 9.59 -0.94
CA GLY A 25 -1.11 9.01 -2.14
C GLY A 25 -2.09 8.93 -3.31
N GLY A 26 -3.34 8.54 -3.07
CA GLY A 26 -4.37 8.48 -4.10
C GLY A 26 -4.66 9.85 -4.71
N LEU A 27 -4.78 10.89 -3.87
CA LEU A 27 -4.93 12.27 -4.32
C LEU A 27 -3.74 12.74 -5.15
N LEU A 28 -2.50 12.45 -4.71
CA LEU A 28 -1.30 12.81 -5.48
C LEU A 28 -1.25 12.12 -6.84
N VAL A 29 -1.67 10.86 -6.95
CA VAL A 29 -1.77 10.17 -8.25
C VAL A 29 -2.82 10.83 -9.13
N TYR A 30 -4.00 11.13 -8.58
CA TYR A 30 -5.07 11.80 -9.31
C TYR A 30 -4.66 13.19 -9.82
N ASP A 31 -4.07 14.02 -8.95
CA ASP A 31 -3.58 15.35 -9.30
C ASP A 31 -2.51 15.27 -10.38
N ARG A 32 -1.61 14.27 -10.30
CA ARG A 32 -0.58 14.05 -11.31
C ARG A 32 -1.17 13.64 -12.66
N LEU A 33 -2.20 12.81 -12.66
CA LEU A 33 -2.90 12.40 -13.89
C LEU A 33 -3.65 13.57 -14.52
N LYS A 34 -4.37 14.34 -13.70
CA LYS A 34 -5.09 15.54 -14.13
C LYS A 34 -4.15 16.59 -14.72
N ALA A 35 -3.01 16.86 -14.06
CA ALA A 35 -2.00 17.79 -14.55
C ALA A 35 -1.32 17.35 -15.86
N LYS A 36 -1.40 16.06 -16.20
CA LYS A 36 -0.89 15.51 -17.47
C LYS A 36 -1.98 15.30 -18.51
N GLU A 37 -3.24 15.61 -18.20
CA GLU A 37 -4.41 15.31 -19.04
C GLU A 37 -4.46 13.82 -19.46
N GLN A 38 -4.02 12.93 -18.57
CA GLN A 38 -3.92 11.50 -18.81
C GLN A 38 -4.98 10.75 -18.01
N GLY A 39 -5.57 9.72 -18.61
CA GLY A 39 -6.38 8.73 -17.90
C GLY A 39 -5.51 7.75 -17.10
N PHE A 40 -6.16 6.82 -16.41
CA PHE A 40 -5.48 5.76 -15.68
C PHE A 40 -4.79 4.79 -16.66
N GLY A 41 -3.46 4.88 -16.75
CA GLY A 41 -2.61 3.94 -17.48
C GLY A 41 -1.92 2.90 -16.58
N PRO A 42 -1.13 1.98 -17.15
CA PRO A 42 -0.44 0.93 -16.40
C PRO A 42 0.43 1.45 -15.24
N SER A 43 1.10 2.59 -15.45
CA SER A 43 1.95 3.21 -14.42
C SER A 43 1.15 3.75 -13.23
N SER A 44 0.00 4.41 -13.47
CA SER A 44 -0.85 4.91 -12.39
C SER A 44 -1.61 3.80 -11.68
N LEU A 45 -2.02 2.73 -12.39
CA LEU A 45 -2.60 1.56 -11.73
C LEU A 45 -1.57 0.87 -10.82
N LYS A 46 -0.31 0.74 -11.26
CA LYS A 46 0.77 0.24 -10.39
C LYS A 46 0.98 1.13 -9.18
N ALA A 47 1.01 2.45 -9.36
CA ALA A 47 1.16 3.40 -8.27
C ALA A 47 0.01 3.27 -7.25
N LEU A 48 -1.24 3.24 -7.72
CA LEU A 48 -2.42 3.03 -6.86
C LEU A 48 -2.36 1.68 -6.14
N GLY A 49 -1.97 0.61 -6.84
CA GLY A 49 -1.80 -0.70 -6.23
C GLY A 49 -0.82 -0.67 -5.06
N ILE A 50 0.33 -0.02 -5.22
CA ILE A 50 1.32 0.14 -4.14
C ILE A 50 0.76 0.99 -2.98
N ILE A 51 0.17 2.14 -3.32
CA ILE A 51 -0.37 3.11 -2.35
C ILE A 51 -1.48 2.52 -1.49
N LEU A 52 -2.27 1.60 -2.05
CA LEU A 52 -3.34 0.94 -1.32
C LEU A 52 -2.84 -0.30 -0.59
N PHE A 53 -2.00 -1.11 -1.23
CA PHE A 53 -1.64 -2.43 -0.71
C PHE A 53 -0.60 -2.37 0.42
N LEU A 54 0.47 -1.56 0.28
CA LEU A 54 1.49 -1.51 1.33
C LEU A 54 0.93 -1.01 2.68
N PRO A 55 0.14 0.08 2.74
CA PRO A 55 -0.49 0.49 3.99
C PRO A 55 -1.51 -0.53 4.50
N ALA A 56 -2.22 -1.24 3.61
CA ALA A 56 -3.11 -2.32 4.02
C ALA A 56 -2.37 -3.47 4.71
N LEU A 57 -1.15 -3.82 4.29
CA LEU A 57 -0.32 -4.80 4.99
C LEU A 57 0.04 -4.37 6.41
N ILE A 58 0.35 -3.07 6.59
CA ILE A 58 0.64 -2.52 7.92
C ILE A 58 -0.59 -2.64 8.82
N ILE A 59 -1.76 -2.26 8.31
CA ILE A 59 -3.03 -2.38 9.04
C ILE A 59 -3.31 -3.84 9.43
N ILE A 60 -3.18 -4.77 8.49
CA ILE A 60 -3.41 -6.19 8.75
C ILE A 60 -2.41 -6.72 9.79
N GLY A 61 -1.14 -6.35 9.69
CA GLY A 61 -0.10 -6.77 10.62
C GLY A 61 -0.31 -6.30 12.07
N VAL A 62 -1.01 -5.17 12.27
CA VAL A 62 -1.33 -4.68 13.62
C VAL A 62 -2.74 -5.04 14.10
N ALA A 63 -3.70 -5.24 13.19
CA ALA A 63 -5.09 -5.50 13.53
C ALA A 63 -5.41 -6.99 13.67
N VAL A 64 -4.65 -7.86 13.00
CA VAL A 64 -4.84 -9.30 13.05
C VAL A 64 -3.83 -9.89 14.02
N ALA A 65 -4.34 -10.43 15.14
CA ALA A 65 -3.52 -11.18 16.08
C ALA A 65 -2.89 -12.41 15.39
N ASP A 66 -1.65 -12.73 15.75
CA ASP A 66 -0.90 -13.88 15.23
C ASP A 66 -0.69 -13.90 13.71
N PHE A 67 -0.60 -12.72 13.09
CA PHE A 67 -0.32 -12.63 11.66
C PHE A 67 1.09 -13.18 11.35
N LYS A 68 1.13 -14.30 10.63
CA LYS A 68 2.36 -15.05 10.34
C LYS A 68 3.33 -14.23 9.48
N SER A 69 4.60 -14.20 9.87
CA SER A 69 5.64 -13.49 9.14
C SER A 69 5.86 -14.06 7.74
N GLU A 70 5.62 -15.36 7.54
CA GLU A 70 5.66 -16.01 6.23
C GLU A 70 4.57 -15.48 5.29
N THR A 71 3.38 -15.18 5.83
CA THR A 71 2.29 -14.58 5.05
C THR A 71 2.65 -13.15 4.63
N ILE A 72 3.24 -12.36 5.53
CA ILE A 72 3.74 -11.01 5.18
C ILE A 72 4.79 -11.12 4.07
N ALA A 73 5.75 -12.03 4.19
CA ALA A 73 6.80 -12.22 3.20
C ALA A 73 6.24 -12.65 1.84
N ALA A 74 5.26 -13.55 1.82
CA ALA A 74 4.58 -13.97 0.60
C ALA A 74 3.84 -12.79 -0.05
N LEU A 75 3.06 -12.03 0.72
CA LEU A 75 2.33 -10.87 0.21
C LEU A 75 3.28 -9.77 -0.30
N LEU A 76 4.37 -9.49 0.41
CA LEU A 76 5.44 -8.59 -0.07
C LEU A 76 6.05 -9.09 -1.38
N GLY A 77 6.30 -10.39 -1.51
CA GLY A 77 6.77 -11.01 -2.76
C GLY A 77 5.80 -10.79 -3.92
N THR A 78 4.49 -10.92 -3.68
CA THR A 78 3.48 -10.63 -4.72
C THR A 78 3.47 -9.17 -5.14
N VAL A 79 3.64 -8.23 -4.20
CA VAL A 79 3.75 -6.80 -4.51
C VAL A 79 5.01 -6.53 -5.31
N ALA A 80 6.16 -7.04 -4.86
CA ALA A 80 7.42 -6.89 -5.57
C ALA A 80 7.29 -7.44 -7.01
N GLY A 81 6.69 -8.62 -7.17
CA GLY A 81 6.39 -9.19 -8.48
C GLY A 81 5.48 -8.31 -9.33
N TYR A 82 4.39 -7.79 -8.76
CA TYR A 82 3.46 -6.90 -9.46
C TYR A 82 4.13 -5.59 -9.90
N VAL A 83 4.94 -4.98 -9.03
CA VAL A 83 5.64 -3.71 -9.30
C VAL A 83 6.74 -3.91 -10.33
N LEU A 84 7.57 -4.94 -10.15
CA LEU A 84 8.72 -5.24 -11.01
C LEU A 84 8.32 -5.84 -12.36
N SER A 85 7.11 -6.44 -12.46
CA SER A 85 6.60 -6.96 -13.73
C SER A 85 6.69 -5.89 -14.80
N HIS A 86 7.64 -6.01 -15.73
CA HIS A 86 7.69 -5.07 -16.83
C HIS A 86 6.42 -5.28 -17.65
N SER A 87 5.69 -4.20 -17.90
CA SER A 87 4.69 -4.20 -18.96
C SER A 87 5.47 -4.54 -20.22
N LYS A 88 5.38 -5.78 -20.68
CA LYS A 88 5.95 -6.21 -21.94
C LYS A 88 5.44 -5.16 -22.94
N LYS A 89 6.35 -4.34 -23.48
CA LYS A 89 6.03 -3.60 -24.70
C LYS A 89 5.85 -4.72 -25.71
N ASP A 90 4.61 -5.10 -25.97
CA ASP A 90 4.26 -5.83 -27.18
C ASP A 90 4.70 -4.90 -28.32
N SER A 91 5.94 -5.12 -28.72
CA SER A 91 6.57 -4.51 -29.88
C SER A 91 6.29 -5.56 -30.94
N GLU A 92 5.21 -5.34 -31.69
CA GLU A 92 5.05 -5.92 -33.01
C GLU A 92 6.18 -5.45 -33.94
#